data_AF-A0A847TYN0-F1
#
_entry.id   AF-A0A847TYN0-F1
#
_cell.length_a   1.000
_cell.length_b   1.000
_cell.length_c   1.000
_cell.angle_alpha   90.00
_cell.angle_beta   90.00
_cell.angle_gamma   90.00
#
_symmetry.space_group_name_H-M   'P 1'
#
loop_
_entity.id
_entity.type
_entity.pdbx_description
1 polymer ?
#
loop_
_entity_poly.entity_id
_entity_poly.type
_entity_poly.pdbx_seq_one_letter_code
_entity_poly.pdbx_strand_id
1 'polypeptide(L)'
;MKELFDSLEEARKRGGEASEQRPDAIATLLEETETLGYEQGEPLGNVDSYDAYPAEPEEFYQPQTGSLLKSIVASDAIHDLIDLGEELDMLVYKEGAGATTLESAVDLHGISLPTSVPDHVKEDSTIQVPDGEGGEITFSKDDWPTFPMAFHLYATLGLSIDEICLILNMEKSEVRGPMADDYNMV
;
A
#
# COMPACT_ATOMS: atom_id res chain seq x y z
N MET A 1 -13.07 26.73 -15.54
CA MET A 1 -11.77 27.29 -15.97
C MET A 1 -11.12 28.13 -14.89
N LYS A 2 -11.80 29.12 -14.28
CA LYS A 2 -11.25 29.89 -13.15
C LYS A 2 -10.98 29.04 -11.90
N GLU A 3 -11.93 28.18 -11.52
CA GLU A 3 -11.77 27.22 -10.40
C GLU A 3 -10.63 26.21 -10.61
N LEU A 4 -10.39 25.81 -11.86
CA LEU A 4 -9.27 24.93 -12.25
C LEU A 4 -7.90 25.60 -12.09
N PHE A 5 -7.83 26.93 -12.29
CA PHE A 5 -6.60 27.69 -12.08
C PHE A 5 -6.36 28.00 -10.60
N ASP A 6 -7.43 28.29 -9.86
CA ASP A 6 -7.36 28.55 -8.43
C ASP A 6 -6.93 27.27 -7.68
N SER A 7 -7.45 26.08 -8.05
CA SER A 7 -7.03 24.80 -7.47
C SER A 7 -5.57 24.45 -7.78
N LEU A 8 -5.09 24.77 -8.97
CA LEU A 8 -3.68 24.60 -9.36
C LEU A 8 -2.74 25.49 -8.54
N GLU A 9 -3.14 26.74 -8.29
CA GLU A 9 -2.34 27.67 -7.50
C GLU A 9 -2.30 27.27 -6.01
N GLU A 10 -3.41 26.77 -5.48
CA GLU A 10 -3.48 26.20 -4.13
C GLU A 10 -2.66 24.92 -4.03
N ALA A 11 -2.77 24.01 -5.00
CA ALA A 11 -1.97 22.80 -5.07
C ALA A 11 -0.46 23.11 -5.07
N ARG A 12 -0.02 24.11 -5.85
CA ARG A 12 1.37 24.57 -5.87
C ARG A 12 1.86 25.08 -4.52
N LYS A 13 1.01 25.79 -3.77
CA LYS A 13 1.39 26.36 -2.46
C LYS A 13 1.59 25.29 -1.40
N ARG A 14 0.96 24.12 -1.54
CA ARG A 14 1.09 23.00 -0.59
C ARG A 14 2.44 22.30 -0.67
N GLY A 15 3.19 22.41 -1.76
CA GLY A 15 4.55 21.86 -1.86
C GLY A 15 4.65 20.34 -1.62
N GLY A 16 3.57 19.60 -1.84
CA GLY A 16 3.49 18.15 -1.62
C GLY A 16 2.63 17.74 -0.42
N GLU A 17 2.20 18.69 0.41
CA GLU A 17 1.38 18.43 1.59
C GLU A 17 -0.11 18.18 1.26
N ALA A 18 -0.79 17.45 2.14
CA ALA A 18 -2.23 17.21 2.05
C ALA A 18 -3.02 18.52 2.19
N SER A 19 -4.20 18.58 1.55
CA SER A 19 -5.13 19.70 1.68
C SER A 19 -5.93 19.58 2.97
N GLU A 20 -6.07 20.69 3.70
CA GLU A 20 -6.98 20.79 4.85
C GLU A 20 -8.47 20.66 4.45
N GLN A 21 -8.78 20.78 3.15
CA GLN A 21 -10.14 20.71 2.60
C GLN A 21 -10.41 19.43 1.80
N ARG A 22 -9.67 18.35 2.06
CA ARG A 22 -9.85 17.08 1.33
C ARG A 22 -11.22 16.43 1.64
N PRO A 23 -11.83 15.71 0.67
CA PRO A 23 -13.08 14.99 0.91
C PRO A 23 -12.95 13.91 1.99
N ASP A 24 -14.02 13.68 2.77
CA ASP A 24 -14.05 12.64 3.82
C ASP A 24 -13.78 11.23 3.27
N ALA A 25 -14.19 10.97 2.02
CA ALA A 25 -13.95 9.70 1.33
C ALA A 25 -12.44 9.37 1.19
N ILE A 26 -11.56 10.36 1.27
CA ILE A 26 -10.11 10.14 1.24
C ILE A 26 -9.62 9.52 2.55
N ALA A 27 -10.23 9.85 3.68
CA ALA A 27 -9.89 9.21 4.94
C ALA A 27 -10.21 7.71 4.88
N THR A 28 -11.39 7.35 4.37
CA THR A 28 -11.79 5.95 4.18
C THR A 28 -10.88 5.24 3.18
N LEU A 29 -10.58 5.84 2.03
CA LEU A 29 -9.66 5.26 1.04
C LEU A 29 -8.28 4.95 1.64
N LEU A 30 -7.74 5.87 2.45
CA LEU A 30 -6.44 5.70 3.09
C LEU A 30 -6.49 4.64 4.20
N GLU A 31 -7.58 4.56 4.96
CA GLU A 31 -7.80 3.51 5.96
C GLU A 31 -7.92 2.11 5.32
N GLU A 32 -8.52 2.03 4.13
CA GLU A 32 -8.66 0.77 3.37
C GLU A 32 -7.38 0.41 2.58
N THR A 33 -6.44 1.33 2.44
CA THR A 33 -5.17 1.06 1.75
C THR A 33 -4.20 0.37 2.70
N GLU A 34 -4.14 -0.95 2.61
CA GLU A 34 -3.16 -1.76 3.34
C GLU A 34 -1.73 -1.44 2.88
N THR A 35 -0.82 -1.28 3.84
CA THR A 35 0.61 -1.08 3.56
C THR A 35 1.35 -2.35 3.89
N LEU A 36 1.95 -2.98 2.89
CA LEU A 36 2.80 -4.15 3.11
C LEU A 36 4.12 -3.77 3.79
N GLY A 37 4.49 -4.51 4.82
CA GLY A 37 5.85 -4.53 5.35
C GLY A 37 5.94 -4.10 6.80
N TYR A 38 6.87 -4.72 7.53
CA TYR A 38 7.07 -4.48 8.95
C TYR A 38 7.36 -3.00 9.25
N GLU A 39 6.56 -2.42 10.15
CA GLU A 39 6.60 -1.00 10.55
C GLU A 39 6.48 0.01 9.38
N GLN A 40 5.96 -0.40 8.21
CA GLN A 40 5.70 0.51 7.08
C GLN A 40 4.32 1.17 7.12
N GLY A 41 3.39 0.62 7.90
CA GLY A 41 2.03 1.14 8.10
C GLY A 41 1.39 0.57 9.36
N GLU A 42 0.06 0.44 9.40
CA GLU A 42 -0.62 -0.35 10.44
C GLU A 42 -0.32 -1.85 10.23
N PRO A 43 -0.30 -2.67 11.28
CA PRO A 43 -0.11 -4.12 11.14
C PRO A 43 -1.23 -4.75 10.29
N LEU A 44 -0.87 -5.64 9.36
CA LEU A 44 -1.85 -6.42 8.59
C LEU A 44 -2.57 -7.48 9.44
N GLY A 45 -1.96 -7.88 10.55
CA GLY A 45 -2.56 -8.78 11.51
C GLY A 45 -3.64 -8.08 12.33
N ASN A 46 -4.64 -8.84 12.79
CA ASN A 46 -5.69 -8.31 13.67
C ASN A 46 -5.17 -8.09 15.11
N VAL A 47 -4.26 -7.13 15.26
CA VAL A 47 -3.56 -6.73 16.48
C VAL A 47 -3.43 -5.21 16.56
N ASP A 48 -3.23 -4.69 17.77
CA ASP A 48 -3.13 -3.25 17.99
C ASP A 48 -1.74 -2.67 17.62
N SER A 49 -0.69 -3.50 17.55
CA SER A 49 0.67 -3.06 17.18
C SER A 49 1.57 -4.24 16.76
N TYR A 50 2.68 -3.92 16.09
CA TYR A 50 3.74 -4.88 15.73
C TYR A 50 4.40 -5.56 16.95
N ASP A 51 4.30 -4.99 18.15
CA ASP A 51 4.81 -5.65 19.37
C ASP A 51 4.11 -6.99 19.67
N ALA A 52 2.93 -7.22 19.09
CA ALA A 52 2.19 -8.46 19.20
C ALA A 52 2.64 -9.53 18.18
N TYR A 53 3.50 -9.16 17.22
CA TYR A 53 4.06 -10.10 16.26
C TYR A 53 5.11 -11.00 16.93
N PRO A 54 5.27 -12.24 16.45
CA PRO A 54 6.29 -13.14 16.95
C PRO A 54 7.69 -12.59 16.65
N ALA A 55 8.49 -12.36 17.69
CA ALA A 55 9.85 -11.84 17.56
C ALA A 55 10.90 -12.97 17.51
N GLU A 56 10.61 -14.08 18.18
CA GLU A 56 11.54 -15.21 18.29
C GLU A 56 11.06 -16.41 17.46
N PRO A 57 11.96 -17.19 16.83
CA PRO A 57 11.59 -18.32 15.98
C PRO A 57 10.66 -19.35 16.64
N GLU A 58 10.76 -19.52 17.95
CA GLU A 58 9.97 -20.48 18.72
C GLU A 58 8.50 -20.06 18.88
N GLU A 59 8.22 -18.76 18.81
CA GLU A 59 6.88 -18.19 18.94
C GLU A 59 6.02 -18.49 17.70
N PHE A 60 6.64 -18.66 16.53
CA PHE A 60 5.97 -19.02 15.29
C PHE A 60 5.26 -20.37 15.36
N TYR A 61 5.69 -21.28 16.23
CA TYR A 61 5.09 -22.60 16.39
C TYR A 61 3.96 -22.62 17.43
N GLN A 62 3.66 -21.50 18.07
CA GLN A 62 2.63 -21.43 19.09
C GLN A 62 1.21 -21.33 18.47
N PRO A 63 0.17 -21.89 19.11
CA PRO A 63 -1.19 -21.90 18.56
C PRO A 63 -1.77 -20.49 18.29
N GLN A 64 -1.46 -19.51 19.14
CA GLN A 64 -1.93 -18.13 18.97
C GLN A 64 -1.37 -17.50 17.69
N THR A 65 -0.12 -17.80 17.34
CA THR A 65 0.54 -17.28 16.14
C THR A 65 -0.12 -17.83 14.88
N GLY A 66 -0.64 -19.06 14.91
CA GLY A 66 -1.43 -19.60 13.80
C GLY A 66 -2.70 -18.80 13.50
N SER A 67 -3.31 -18.14 14.49
CA SER A 67 -4.46 -17.26 14.26
C SER A 67 -4.02 -15.90 13.70
N LEU A 68 -2.91 -15.37 14.20
CA LEU A 68 -2.30 -14.13 13.68
C LEU A 68 -1.90 -14.28 12.20
N LEU A 69 -1.12 -15.32 11.87
CA LEU A 69 -0.70 -15.57 10.49
C LEU A 69 -1.90 -15.74 9.54
N LYS A 70 -2.99 -16.36 10.00
CA LYS A 70 -4.23 -16.45 9.22
C LYS A 70 -4.91 -15.10 9.01
N SER A 71 -4.81 -14.19 9.97
CA SER A 71 -5.32 -12.82 9.79
C SER A 71 -4.47 -12.02 8.82
N ILE A 72 -3.13 -12.13 8.90
CA ILE A 72 -2.22 -11.45 7.97
C ILE A 72 -2.44 -11.96 6.54
N VAL A 73 -2.53 -13.27 6.35
CA VAL A 73 -2.75 -13.89 5.02
C VAL A 73 -4.13 -13.58 4.43
N ALA A 74 -5.06 -13.01 5.20
CA ALA A 74 -6.34 -12.55 4.69
C ALA A 74 -6.29 -11.14 4.07
N SER A 75 -5.18 -10.41 4.26
CA SER A 75 -4.91 -9.13 3.62
C SER A 75 -4.71 -9.31 2.12
N ASP A 76 -5.23 -8.36 1.33
CA ASP A 76 -5.07 -8.34 -0.12
C ASP A 76 -3.62 -7.99 -0.53
N ALA A 77 -2.79 -7.50 0.41
CA ALA A 77 -1.38 -7.25 0.19
C ALA A 77 -0.52 -8.53 0.20
N ILE A 78 -1.01 -9.65 0.76
CA ILE A 78 -0.24 -10.89 0.92
C ILE A 78 -0.55 -11.90 -0.19
N HIS A 79 0.40 -12.07 -1.12
CA HIS A 79 0.21 -12.96 -2.28
C HIS A 79 1.03 -14.24 -2.18
N ASP A 80 2.18 -14.18 -1.51
CA ASP A 80 3.06 -15.32 -1.31
C ASP A 80 3.78 -15.28 0.05
N LEU A 81 4.63 -16.29 0.26
CA LEU A 81 5.43 -16.38 1.48
C LEU A 81 6.44 -15.22 1.62
N ILE A 82 6.84 -14.57 0.52
CA ILE A 82 7.79 -13.46 0.55
C ILE A 82 7.09 -12.23 1.13
N ASP A 83 5.87 -11.90 0.69
CA ASP A 83 5.09 -10.78 1.25
C ASP A 83 4.83 -11.00 2.73
N LEU A 84 4.44 -12.22 3.12
CA LEU A 84 4.27 -12.57 4.53
C LEU A 84 5.59 -12.41 5.32
N GLY A 85 6.72 -12.71 4.69
CA GLY A 85 8.04 -12.48 5.27
C GLY A 85 8.35 -11.00 5.46
N GLU A 86 8.06 -10.16 4.46
CA GLU A 86 8.24 -8.71 4.53
C GLU A 86 7.42 -8.08 5.65
N GLU A 87 6.17 -8.52 5.81
CA GLU A 87 5.28 -8.06 6.89
C GLU A 87 5.79 -8.47 8.29
N LEU A 88 6.44 -9.63 8.41
CA LEU A 88 6.90 -10.20 9.68
C LEU A 88 8.37 -9.90 10.00
N ASP A 89 9.04 -9.05 9.21
CA ASP A 89 10.50 -8.82 9.24
C ASP A 89 11.31 -10.14 9.18
N MET A 90 10.88 -11.06 8.33
CA MET A 90 11.50 -12.37 8.15
C MET A 90 12.08 -12.52 6.75
N LEU A 91 13.34 -12.96 6.71
CA LEU A 91 13.98 -13.30 5.45
C LEU A 91 13.42 -14.62 4.88
N VAL A 92 12.73 -14.51 3.76
CA VAL A 92 12.23 -15.65 2.97
C VAL A 92 13.01 -15.72 1.67
N TYR A 93 13.44 -16.94 1.31
CA TYR A 93 14.19 -17.17 0.09
C TYR A 93 13.31 -17.73 -1.02
N LYS A 94 13.62 -17.36 -2.26
CA LYS A 94 13.06 -18.01 -3.45
C LYS A 94 13.49 -19.48 -3.52
N GLU A 95 12.69 -20.31 -4.19
CA GLU A 95 12.81 -21.78 -4.25
C GLU A 95 14.25 -22.33 -4.27
N GLY A 96 14.51 -23.33 -3.41
CA GLY A 96 15.73 -24.13 -3.43
C GLY A 96 16.77 -23.82 -2.33
N ALA A 97 16.52 -22.85 -1.45
CA ALA A 97 17.43 -22.47 -0.36
C ALA A 97 17.22 -23.24 0.97
N GLY A 98 16.20 -24.12 1.04
CA GLY A 98 15.83 -24.87 2.24
C GLY A 98 14.66 -24.24 3.00
N ALA A 99 14.02 -25.02 3.87
CA ALA A 99 12.82 -24.59 4.58
C ALA A 99 13.13 -23.47 5.58
N THR A 100 12.39 -22.36 5.50
CA THR A 100 12.51 -21.26 6.48
C THR A 100 11.67 -21.54 7.73
N THR A 101 11.92 -20.80 8.81
CA THR A 101 11.07 -20.83 10.02
C THR A 101 9.63 -20.50 9.67
N LEU A 102 9.42 -19.49 8.80
CA LEU A 102 8.10 -19.06 8.38
C LEU A 102 7.39 -20.14 7.53
N GLU A 103 8.09 -20.74 6.57
CA GLU A 103 7.56 -21.86 5.75
C GLU A 103 7.10 -23.01 6.65
N SER A 104 7.93 -23.40 7.63
CA SER A 104 7.61 -24.47 8.58
C SER A 104 6.41 -24.11 9.48
N ALA A 105 6.27 -22.85 9.85
CA ALA A 105 5.15 -22.37 10.66
C ALA A 105 3.83 -22.33 9.87
N VAL A 106 3.87 -21.82 8.64
CA VAL A 106 2.74 -21.80 7.70
C VAL A 106 2.22 -23.22 7.46
N ASP A 107 3.12 -24.16 7.20
CA ASP A 107 2.79 -25.59 7.06
C ASP A 107 2.19 -26.17 8.34
N LEU A 108 2.78 -25.88 9.51
CA LEU A 108 2.28 -26.36 10.80
C LEU A 108 0.86 -25.88 11.08
N HIS A 109 0.56 -24.62 10.75
CA HIS A 109 -0.75 -23.99 11.01
C HIS A 109 -1.79 -24.26 9.92
N GLY A 110 -1.41 -24.98 8.86
CA GLY A 110 -2.26 -25.34 7.74
C GLY A 110 -2.66 -24.16 6.88
N ILE A 111 -1.76 -23.18 6.73
CA ILE A 111 -1.93 -22.01 5.87
C ILE A 111 -1.39 -22.39 4.49
N SER A 112 -2.12 -22.07 3.43
CA SER A 112 -1.73 -22.39 2.06
C SER A 112 -1.47 -21.11 1.29
N LEU A 113 -0.21 -20.87 0.96
CA LEU A 113 0.26 -19.77 0.13
C LEU A 113 1.03 -20.32 -1.08
N PRO A 114 1.01 -19.63 -2.23
CA PRO A 114 1.97 -19.86 -3.29
C PRO A 114 3.41 -19.67 -2.80
N THR A 115 4.36 -20.44 -3.34
CA THR A 115 5.79 -20.31 -3.00
C THR A 115 6.38 -18.99 -3.46
N SER A 116 5.95 -18.51 -4.62
CA SER A 116 6.30 -17.19 -5.15
C SER A 116 5.26 -16.78 -6.18
N VAL A 117 4.86 -15.53 -6.14
CA VAL A 117 4.05 -14.86 -7.15
C VAL A 117 4.97 -13.84 -7.83
N PRO A 118 5.04 -13.78 -9.17
CA PRO A 118 5.78 -12.72 -9.85
C PRO A 118 5.19 -11.34 -9.52
N ASP A 119 6.03 -10.32 -9.36
CA ASP A 119 5.59 -8.97 -8.92
C ASP A 119 4.43 -8.42 -9.78
N HIS A 120 4.51 -8.58 -11.11
CA HIS A 120 3.44 -8.19 -12.06
C HIS A 120 2.10 -8.95 -11.92
N VAL A 121 2.01 -9.92 -11.01
CA VAL A 121 0.79 -10.69 -10.68
C VAL A 121 0.30 -10.35 -9.26
N LYS A 122 1.16 -9.79 -8.40
CA LYS A 122 0.81 -9.29 -7.05
C LYS A 122 0.08 -7.96 -7.07
N GLU A 123 -0.02 -7.34 -8.24
CA GLU A 123 -0.74 -6.09 -8.39
C GLU A 123 -2.21 -6.42 -8.56
N ASP A 124 -3.01 -6.09 -7.54
CA ASP A 124 -4.39 -5.68 -7.78
C ASP A 124 -4.28 -4.43 -8.68
N SER A 125 -4.17 -4.69 -9.99
CA SER A 125 -3.66 -3.76 -11.01
C SER A 125 -4.47 -2.49 -11.14
N THR A 126 -5.55 -2.36 -10.36
CA THR A 126 -6.41 -1.20 -10.36
C THR A 126 -6.74 -0.72 -8.96
N ILE A 127 -6.84 0.60 -8.81
CA ILE A 127 -7.35 1.26 -7.61
C ILE A 127 -8.59 2.08 -7.96
N GLN A 128 -9.60 2.02 -7.09
CA GLN A 128 -10.76 2.90 -7.16
C GLN A 128 -10.52 4.10 -6.26
N VAL A 129 -10.65 5.29 -6.82
CA VAL A 129 -10.55 6.55 -6.07
C VAL A 129 -11.79 7.40 -6.31
N PRO A 130 -12.19 8.26 -5.36
CA PRO A 130 -13.31 9.17 -5.58
C PRO A 130 -13.08 10.08 -6.79
N ASP A 131 -14.12 10.39 -7.56
CA ASP A 131 -14.05 11.31 -8.71
C ASP A 131 -14.17 12.80 -8.32
N GLY A 132 -14.46 13.09 -7.05
CA GLY A 132 -14.70 14.44 -6.53
C GLY A 132 -16.12 14.98 -6.70
N GLU A 133 -16.98 14.28 -7.45
CA GLU A 133 -18.40 14.61 -7.68
C GLU A 133 -19.38 13.57 -7.07
N GLY A 134 -18.85 12.53 -6.42
CA GLY A 134 -19.61 11.49 -5.72
C GLY A 134 -19.67 10.15 -6.43
N GLY A 135 -18.88 9.97 -7.49
CA GLY A 135 -18.57 8.69 -8.13
C GLY A 135 -17.13 8.24 -7.87
N GLU A 136 -16.69 7.25 -8.65
CA GLU A 136 -15.36 6.64 -8.54
C GLU A 136 -14.68 6.59 -9.91
N ILE A 137 -13.36 6.76 -9.91
CA ILE A 137 -12.47 6.57 -11.05
C ILE A 137 -11.58 5.38 -10.75
N THR A 138 -11.44 4.49 -11.72
CA THR A 138 -10.48 3.38 -11.64
C THR A 138 -9.19 3.78 -12.35
N PHE A 139 -8.08 3.71 -11.62
CA PHE A 139 -6.74 3.87 -12.17
C PHE A 139 -6.02 2.54 -12.21
N SER A 140 -5.18 2.33 -13.23
CA SER A 140 -4.22 1.24 -13.21
C SER A 140 -3.05 1.63 -12.32
N LYS A 141 -2.64 0.76 -11.39
CA LYS A 141 -1.41 0.97 -10.59
C LYS A 141 -0.15 0.76 -11.46
N ASP A 142 -0.27 -0.03 -12.52
CA ASP A 142 0.84 -0.34 -13.45
C ASP A 142 1.12 0.81 -14.43
N ASP A 143 0.19 1.75 -14.58
CA ASP A 143 0.35 2.89 -15.48
C ASP A 143 1.24 3.94 -14.80
N TRP A 144 2.30 4.36 -15.51
CA TRP A 144 3.11 5.51 -15.07
C TRP A 144 2.19 6.69 -14.73
N PRO A 145 2.37 7.36 -13.58
CA PRO A 145 1.44 8.37 -13.11
C PRO A 145 1.33 9.46 -14.17
N THR A 146 0.19 9.51 -14.86
CA THR A 146 -0.03 10.51 -15.89
C THR A 146 -0.34 11.85 -15.22
N PHE A 147 -0.07 12.96 -15.91
CA PHE A 147 -0.44 14.28 -15.38
C PHE A 147 -1.93 14.35 -14.92
N PRO A 148 -2.92 13.82 -15.67
CA PRO A 148 -4.31 13.78 -15.21
C PRO A 148 -4.53 13.01 -13.91
N MET A 149 -3.87 11.87 -13.74
CA MET A 149 -3.95 11.07 -12.52
C MET A 149 -3.35 11.84 -11.34
N ALA A 150 -2.13 12.35 -11.50
CA ALA A 150 -1.45 13.12 -10.45
C ALA A 150 -2.21 14.42 -10.11
N PHE A 151 -2.77 15.11 -11.11
CA PHE A 151 -3.62 16.28 -10.92
C PHE A 151 -4.89 15.94 -10.14
N HIS A 152 -5.55 14.83 -10.47
CA HIS A 152 -6.75 14.39 -9.78
C HIS A 152 -6.47 14.09 -8.31
N LEU A 153 -5.51 13.19 -8.04
CA LEU A 153 -5.17 12.77 -6.69
C LEU A 153 -4.65 13.95 -5.84
N TYR A 154 -3.75 14.77 -6.39
CA TYR A 154 -3.18 15.87 -5.64
C TYR A 154 -4.12 17.08 -5.59
N ALA A 155 -4.46 17.67 -6.74
CA ALA A 155 -5.15 18.97 -6.78
C ALA A 155 -6.67 18.87 -6.61
N THR A 156 -7.29 17.75 -7.02
CA THR A 156 -8.76 17.59 -6.92
C THR A 156 -9.14 16.94 -5.60
N LEU A 157 -8.47 15.85 -5.22
CA LEU A 157 -8.77 15.11 -3.99
C LEU A 157 -7.98 15.61 -2.78
N GLY A 158 -6.92 16.40 -3.00
CA GLY A 158 -6.19 17.03 -1.91
C GLY A 158 -5.24 16.09 -1.17
N LEU A 159 -4.81 14.97 -1.78
CA LEU A 159 -3.83 14.09 -1.17
C LEU A 159 -2.45 14.76 -1.10
N SER A 160 -1.61 14.26 -0.20
CA SER A 160 -0.16 14.53 -0.20
C SER A 160 0.57 13.62 -1.19
N ILE A 161 1.84 13.93 -1.49
CA ILE A 161 2.68 13.06 -2.34
C ILE A 161 2.88 11.70 -1.68
N ASP A 162 3.03 11.65 -0.36
CA ASP A 162 3.30 10.41 0.37
C ASP A 162 2.07 9.50 0.36
N GLU A 163 0.87 10.07 0.49
CA GLU A 163 -0.40 9.35 0.34
C GLU A 163 -0.62 8.86 -1.10
N ILE A 164 -0.19 9.62 -2.10
CA ILE A 164 -0.24 9.17 -3.51
C ILE A 164 0.74 8.02 -3.75
N CYS A 165 1.95 8.09 -3.21
CA CYS A 165 2.91 6.99 -3.24
C CYS A 165 2.35 5.72 -2.61
N LEU A 166 1.67 5.85 -1.46
CA LEU A 166 1.02 4.75 -0.78
C LEU A 166 -0.07 4.10 -1.66
N ILE A 167 -1.02 4.90 -2.16
CA ILE A 167 -2.15 4.43 -2.98
C ILE A 167 -1.69 3.78 -4.29
N LEU A 168 -0.68 4.36 -4.94
CA LEU A 168 -0.16 3.86 -6.21
C LEU A 168 0.93 2.80 -6.04
N ASN A 169 1.40 2.54 -4.82
CA ASN A 169 2.56 1.70 -4.52
C ASN A 169 3.81 2.09 -5.35
N MET A 170 4.14 3.39 -5.36
CA MET A 170 5.21 3.97 -6.19
C MET A 170 6.19 4.81 -5.38
N GLU A 171 7.42 4.95 -5.89
CA GLU A 171 8.40 5.82 -5.26
C GLU A 171 8.04 7.31 -5.43
N LYS A 172 8.47 8.14 -4.46
CA LYS A 172 8.29 9.61 -4.53
C LYS A 172 8.87 10.21 -5.81
N SER A 173 9.94 9.62 -6.36
CA SER A 173 10.59 10.08 -7.58
C SER A 173 9.67 9.95 -8.81
N GLU A 174 8.89 8.87 -8.87
CA GLU A 174 7.97 8.53 -9.95
C GLU A 174 6.72 9.41 -9.90
N VAL A 175 6.18 9.63 -8.69
CA VAL A 175 5.01 10.51 -8.49
C VAL A 175 5.36 11.98 -8.78
N ARG A 176 6.56 12.44 -8.42
CA ARG A 176 6.96 13.85 -8.60
C ARG A 176 7.25 14.24 -10.03
N GLY A 177 7.78 13.34 -10.86
CA GLY A 177 8.16 13.63 -12.24
C GLY A 177 7.04 14.31 -13.05
N PRO A 178 5.86 13.66 -13.20
CA PRO A 178 4.71 14.22 -13.92
C PRO A 178 4.19 15.54 -13.34
N MET A 179 4.34 15.74 -12.03
CA MET A 179 3.87 16.94 -11.33
C MET A 179 4.83 18.13 -11.51
N ALA A 180 6.13 17.86 -11.62
CA ALA A 180 7.18 18.86 -11.80
C ALA A 180 7.31 19.28 -13.27
N ASP A 181 7.30 18.31 -14.21
CA ASP A 181 7.70 18.52 -15.61
C ASP A 181 6.64 19.27 -16.45
N ASP A 182 5.35 18.96 -16.28
CA ASP A 182 4.31 19.49 -17.17
C ASP A 182 3.68 20.80 -16.67
N TYR A 183 3.54 20.99 -15.34
CA TYR A 183 2.84 22.14 -14.78
C TYR A 183 3.41 22.68 -13.45
N ASN A 184 4.59 22.22 -13.00
CA ASN A 184 5.24 22.69 -11.77
C ASN A 184 4.26 22.79 -10.59
N MET A 185 3.53 21.70 -10.33
CA MET A 185 2.52 21.59 -9.26
C MET A 185 3.14 21.37 -7.87
N VAL A 186 4.44 21.06 -7.83
CA VAL A 186 5.25 20.79 -6.64
C VAL A 186 6.65 21.34 -6.87
#